data_AF-A0A210W9M3-F1
#
_entry.id   AF-A0A210W9M3-F1
#
_cell.length_a   1.000
_cell.length_b   1.000
_cell.length_c   1.000
_cell.angle_alpha   90.00
_cell.angle_beta   90.00
_cell.angle_gamma   90.00
#
_symmetry.space_group_name_H-M   'P 1'
#
loop_
_entity.id
_entity.type
_entity.pdbx_description
1 polymer ?
#
loop_
_entity_poly.entity_id
_entity_poly.type
_entity_poly.pdbx_seq_one_letter_code
_entity_poly.pdbx_strand_id
1 'polypeptide(L)' 'MASCLALITPLQYYAMPKLGYTRCNILEGHPTIYFTDWVKNAEWCVRGKSREWVKDQALLTGSSEIDP' A
#
# COMPACT_ATOMS: atom_id res chain seq x y z
N MET A 1 -19.55 2.46 16.33
CA MET A 1 -18.42 1.92 15.55
C MET A 1 -17.99 2.80 14.36
N ALA A 2 -18.62 3.95 14.08
CA ALA A 2 -18.20 4.84 12.97
C ALA A 2 -17.04 5.80 13.35
N SER A 3 -16.88 6.12 14.63
CA SER A 3 -15.93 7.15 15.10
C SER A 3 -14.46 6.73 15.03
N CYS A 4 -14.15 5.43 15.05
CA CYS A 4 -12.76 4.96 14.97
C CYS A 4 -12.16 5.10 13.56
N LEU A 5 -12.98 4.96 12.51
CA LEU A 5 -12.52 5.06 11.12
C LEU A 5 -12.16 6.50 10.72
N ALA A 6 -12.80 7.50 11.33
CA ALA A 6 -12.59 8.91 11.00
C ALA A 6 -11.20 9.44 11.40
N LEU A 7 -10.56 8.86 12.43
CA LEU A 7 -9.22 9.26 12.90
C LEU A 7 -8.09 8.45 12.27
N ILE A 8 -8.38 7.24 11.76
CA ILE A 8 -7.35 6.37 11.18
C ILE A 8 -6.82 6.95 9.87
N THR A 9 -7.69 7.49 9.01
CA THR A 9 -7.29 8.08 7.74
C THR A 9 -6.29 9.24 7.90
N PRO A 10 -6.56 10.32 8.68
CA PRO A 10 -5.59 11.40 8.83
C PRO A 10 -4.27 10.92 9.46
N LEU A 11 -4.31 9.96 10.40
CA LEU A 11 -3.11 9.38 10.98
C LEU A 11 -2.27 8.62 9.93
N GLN A 12 -2.90 7.84 9.06
CA GLN A 12 -2.22 7.13 7.97
C GLN A 12 -1.53 8.12 7.01
N TYR A 13 -2.19 9.21 6.63
CA TYR A 13 -1.61 10.21 5.72
C TYR A 13 -0.39 10.90 6.32
N TYR A 14 -0.33 11.06 7.64
CA TYR A 14 0.81 11.63 8.32
C TYR A 14 1.95 10.62 8.53
N ALA A 15 1.62 9.39 8.92
CA ALA A 15 2.60 8.39 9.33
C ALA A 15 3.21 7.62 8.16
N MET A 16 2.41 7.22 7.16
CA MET A 16 2.84 6.31 6.10
C MET A 16 3.97 6.88 5.23
N PRO A 17 3.95 8.15 4.79
CA PRO A 17 5.07 8.74 4.06
C PRO A 17 6.37 8.73 4.86
N LYS A 18 6.29 8.96 6.17
CA LYS A 18 7.47 8.96 7.07
C LYS A 18 8.08 7.56 7.24
N LEU A 19 7.28 6.52 7.01
CA LEU A 19 7.72 5.13 7.01
C LEU A 19 8.23 4.68 5.63
N GLY A 20 8.33 5.59 4.65
CA GLY A 20 8.77 5.28 3.29
C GLY A 20 7.70 4.64 2.41
N TYR A 21 6.43 4.71 2.81
CA TYR A 21 5.33 4.25 1.98
C TYR A 21 4.78 5.38 1.11
N THR A 22 4.48 5.04 -0.14
CA THR A 22 3.83 5.93 -1.10
C THR A 22 2.36 5.57 -1.23
N ARG A 23 1.51 6.58 -1.31
CA ARG A 23 0.08 6.41 -1.51
C ARG A 23 -0.22 5.81 -2.89
N CYS A 24 -1.11 4.83 -2.94
CA CYS A 24 -1.58 4.20 -4.17
C CYS A 24 -3.10 3.94 -4.10
N ASN A 25 -3.88 4.43 -5.06
CA ASN A 25 -5.34 4.24 -5.06
C ASN A 25 -5.84 3.63 -6.37
N ILE A 26 -4.93 3.09 -7.18
CA ILE A 26 -5.24 2.57 -8.53
C ILE A 26 -5.15 1.05 -8.62
N LEU A 27 -4.79 0.38 -7.52
CA LEU A 27 -4.82 -1.07 -7.42
C LEU A 27 -6.28 -1.57 -7.48
N GLU A 28 -6.48 -2.78 -7.95
CA GLU A 28 -7.79 -3.42 -7.97
C GLU A 28 -8.10 -4.16 -6.67
N GLY A 29 -9.37 -4.50 -6.46
CA GLY A 29 -9.83 -5.25 -5.29
C GLY A 29 -10.24 -4.38 -4.10
N HIS A 30 -10.34 -3.06 -4.26
CA HIS A 30 -10.92 -2.21 -3.22
C HIS A 30 -12.43 -2.46 -3.08
N PRO A 31 -12.94 -2.60 -1.84
CA PRO A 31 -14.38 -2.73 -1.62
C PRO A 31 -15.13 -1.42 -1.93
N THR A 32 -14.45 -0.28 -1.85
CA THR A 32 -15.00 1.04 -2.19
C THR A 32 -13.92 1.96 -2.75
N ILE A 33 -14.32 2.99 -3.51
CA ILE A 33 -13.41 4.01 -4.08
C ILE A 33 -12.67 4.87 -3.04
N TYR A 34 -13.05 4.77 -1.76
CA TYR A 34 -12.47 5.55 -0.67
C TYR A 34 -11.30 4.83 0.02
N PHE A 35 -10.99 3.60 -0.38
CA PHE A 35 -9.83 2.90 0.12
C PHE A 35 -8.53 3.56 -0.37
N THR A 36 -7.60 3.75 0.55
CA THR A 36 -6.26 4.26 0.25
C THR A 36 -5.27 3.14 0.50
N ASP A 37 -4.64 2.62 -0.55
CA ASP A 37 -3.50 1.71 -0.37
C ASP A 37 -2.21 2.49 -0.20
N TRP A 38 -1.24 1.81 0.39
CA TRP A 38 0.10 2.33 0.61
C TRP A 38 1.08 1.24 0.18
N VAL A 39 2.02 1.60 -0.68
CA VAL A 39 3.03 0.69 -1.23
C VAL A 39 4.43 1.17 -0.85
N LYS A 40 5.35 0.24 -0.56
CA LYS A 40 6.71 0.59 -0.13
C LYS A 40 7.59 1.06 -1.29
N ASN A 41 7.33 0.58 -2.51
CA ASN A 41 7.92 1.09 -3.74
C ASN A 41 6.81 1.71 -4.61
N ALA A 42 6.99 2.96 -5.02
CA ALA A 42 6.05 3.69 -5.87
C ALA A 42 5.82 3.02 -7.23
N GLU A 43 6.82 2.30 -7.76
CA GLU A 43 6.72 1.57 -9.04
C GLU A 43 5.74 0.39 -8.97
N TRP A 44 5.41 -0.10 -7.77
CA TRP A 44 4.42 -1.16 -7.59
C TRP A 44 2.98 -0.63 -7.64
N CYS A 45 2.79 0.67 -7.71
CA CYS A 45 1.48 1.27 -7.91
C CYS A 45 1.09 1.22 -9.40
N VAL A 46 0.67 0.05 -9.87
CA VAL A 46 0.35 -0.21 -11.29
C VAL A 46 -1.15 -0.44 -11.46
N ARG A 47 -1.75 0.25 -12.43
CA ARG A 47 -3.17 0.10 -12.78
C ARG A 47 -3.46 -1.33 -13.25
N GLY A 48 -4.57 -1.90 -12.79
CA GLY A 48 -4.98 -3.26 -13.17
C GLY A 48 -4.23 -4.37 -12.40
N LYS A 49 -3.42 -4.01 -11.40
CA LYS A 49 -2.79 -4.96 -10.46
C LYS A 49 -3.51 -4.94 -9.12
N SER A 50 -3.54 -6.08 -8.46
CA SER A 50 -4.15 -6.24 -7.15
C SER A 50 -3.13 -6.08 -6.02
N ARG A 51 -3.61 -6.02 -4.78
CA ARG A 51 -2.73 -5.96 -3.60
C ARG A 51 -1.88 -7.22 -3.43
N GLU A 52 -2.40 -8.37 -3.84
CA GLU A 52 -1.68 -9.66 -3.84
C GLU A 52 -0.48 -9.59 -4.77
N TRP A 53 -0.65 -9.05 -5.99
CA TRP A 53 0.46 -8.85 -6.91
C TRP A 53 1.56 -7.97 -6.30
N VAL A 54 1.20 -6.90 -5.57
CA VAL A 54 2.17 -6.05 -4.87
C VAL A 54 2.92 -6.81 -3.77
N LYS A 55 2.23 -7.70 -3.03
CA LYS A 55 2.88 -8.56 -2.04
C LYS A 55 3.86 -9.52 -2.70
N ASP A 56 3.52 -10.08 -3.86
CA ASP A 56 4.42 -10.94 -4.63
C ASP A 56 5.67 -10.17 -5.07
N GLN A 57 5.52 -8.92 -5.52
CA GLN A 57 6.69 -8.06 -5.82
C GLN A 57 7.56 -7.85 -4.59
N ALA A 58 6.95 -7.57 -3.43
CA ALA A 58 7.71 -7.38 -2.19
C ALA A 58 8.46 -8.64 -1.77
N LEU A 59 7.87 -9.82 -1.97
CA LEU A 59 8.52 -11.11 -1.73
C LEU A 59 9.70 -11.33 -2.69
N LEU A 60 9.50 -11.12 -4.00
CA LEU A 60 10.56 -11.29 -5.00
C LEU A 60 11.74 -10.34 -4.77
N THR A 61 11.45 -9.08 -4.43
CA THR A 61 12.47 -8.06 -4.18
C THR A 61 13.19 -8.33 -2.85
N GLY A 62 12.46 -8.74 -1.80
CA GLY A 62 13.03 -9.09 -0.50
C GLY A 62 13.84 -10.38 -0.53
N SER A 63 13.47 -11.35 -1.36
CA SER A 63 14.25 -12.57 -1.59
C SER A 63 15.57 -12.31 -2.33
N SER A 64 15.68 -11.19 -3.05
CA SER A 64 16.93 -10.78 -3.72
C SER A 64 17.92 -10.09 -2.77
N GLU A 65 17.52 -9.77 -1.55
CA GLU A 65 18.37 -9.16 -0.51
C GLU A 65 18.99 -10.23 0.43
N ILE A 66 18.67 -11.51 0.21
CA ILE A 66 19.13 -12.66 1.00
C ILE A 66 20.00 -13.56 0.09
N ASP A 67 21.09 -13.02 -0.46
CA ASP A 67 22.17 -13.82 -1.04
C ASP A 67 23.50 -13.08 -0.76
N PRO A 68 24.22 -13.41 0.33
CA PRO A 68 25.60 -12.98 0.55
C PRO A 68 26.62 -13.82 -0.23
#